data_AF-A0A1E7W696-F1
#
_entry.id   AF-A0A1E7W696-F1
#
_cell.length_a   1.000
_cell.length_b   1.000
_cell.length_c   1.000
_cell.angle_alpha   90.00
_cell.angle_beta   90.00
_cell.angle_gamma   90.00
#
_symmetry.space_group_name_H-M   'P 1'
#
loop_
_entity.id
_entity.type
_entity.pdbx_description
1 polymer ?
#
loop_
_entity_poly.entity_id
_entity_poly.type
_entity_poly.pdbx_seq_one_letter_code
_entity_poly.pdbx_strand_id
1 'polypeptide(L)' 'MTPGPVPPSVRELLDYLITEHRLKNYAALAREMGETSATISRLLRSGQRLTAKQILHIHEYFGMNVQEIRERSGQYD' A
#
# COMPACT_ATOMS: atom_id res chain seq x y z
N MET A 1 19.30 12.11 -13.69
CA MET A 1 18.04 11.56 -14.23
C MET A 1 17.01 11.63 -13.12
N THR A 2 16.11 12.60 -13.16
CA THR A 2 14.93 12.56 -12.28
C THR A 2 14.07 11.40 -12.77
N PRO A 3 13.74 10.41 -11.91
CA PRO A 3 12.76 9.42 -12.30
C PRO A 3 11.47 10.17 -12.65
N GLY A 4 10.86 9.81 -13.78
CA GLY A 4 9.54 10.34 -14.15
C GLY A 4 8.52 10.04 -13.04
N PRO A 5 7.33 10.68 -13.07
CA PRO A 5 6.29 10.42 -12.09
C PRO A 5 6.03 8.92 -12.01
N VAL A 6 6.19 8.35 -10.81
CA VAL A 6 6.04 6.91 -10.62
C VAL A 6 4.55 6.57 -10.84
N PRO A 7 4.22 5.61 -11.71
CA PRO A 7 2.83 5.31 -11.98
C PRO A 7 2.15 4.78 -10.72
N PRO A 8 0.88 5.14 -10.48
CA PRO A 8 0.16 4.65 -9.32
C PRO A 8 0.08 3.13 -9.34
N SER A 9 0.44 2.51 -8.22
CA SER A 9 0.46 1.07 -8.06
C SER A 9 0.37 0.69 -6.59
N VAL A 10 -0.05 -0.54 -6.32
CA VAL A 10 -0.07 -1.05 -4.94
C VAL A 10 1.32 -0.98 -4.32
N ARG A 11 2.40 -1.23 -5.08
CA ARG A 11 3.78 -1.07 -4.59
C ARG A 11 4.04 0.35 -4.10
N GLU A 12 3.72 1.36 -4.90
CA GLU A 12 3.93 2.76 -4.53
C GLU A 12 3.17 3.15 -3.27
N LEU A 13 1.93 2.68 -3.12
CA LEU A 13 1.18 2.90 -1.89
C LEU A 13 1.86 2.23 -0.68
N LEU A 14 2.32 0.98 -0.80
CA LEU A 14 2.98 0.29 0.31
C LEU A 14 4.34 0.94 0.67
N ASP A 15 5.09 1.42 -0.33
CA ASP A 15 6.34 2.14 -0.13
C ASP A 15 6.12 3.51 0.52
N TYR A 16 5.05 4.21 0.13
CA TYR A 16 4.59 5.42 0.80
C TYR A 16 4.27 5.15 2.28
N LEU A 17 3.48 4.11 2.59
CA LEU A 17 3.15 3.75 3.96
C LEU A 17 4.39 3.42 4.80
N ILE A 18 5.36 2.71 4.21
CA ILE A 18 6.63 2.42 4.89
C ILE A 18 7.39 3.71 5.21
N THR A 19 7.45 4.63 4.26
CA THR A 19 8.20 5.88 4.41
C THR A 19 7.53 6.82 5.40
N GLU A 20 6.24 7.07 5.24
CA GLU A 20 5.44 7.99 6.05
C GLU A 20 5.43 7.56 7.53
N HIS A 21 5.23 6.26 7.77
CA HIS A 21 5.17 5.70 9.13
C HIS A 21 6.53 5.24 9.66
N ARG A 22 7.63 5.55 8.94
CA ARG A 22 9.01 5.18 9.31
C ARG A 22 9.18 3.69 9.63
N LEU A 23 8.48 2.84 8.89
CA LEU A 23 8.56 1.40 9.04
C LEU A 23 9.88 0.91 8.45
N LYS A 24 10.44 -0.15 9.03
CA LYS A 24 11.76 -0.65 8.60
C LYS A 24 11.71 -1.37 7.26
N ASN A 25 10.61 -2.07 6.96
CA ASN A 25 10.45 -2.91 5.78
C ASN A 25 8.99 -3.38 5.63
N TYR A 26 8.71 -4.11 4.54
CA TYR A 26 7.41 -4.75 4.30
C TYR A 26 6.97 -5.75 5.37
N ALA A 27 7.90 -6.35 6.13
CA ALA A 27 7.52 -7.26 7.21
C ALA A 27 6.96 -6.48 8.42
N ALA A 28 7.48 -5.29 8.68
CA ALA A 28 6.88 -4.37 9.65
C ALA A 28 5.50 -3.90 9.16
N LEU A 29 5.39 -3.47 7.91
CA LEU A 29 4.10 -3.09 7.31
C LEU A 29 3.05 -4.21 7.40
N ALA A 30 3.44 -5.47 7.12
CA ALA A 30 2.55 -6.61 7.26
C ALA A 30 1.96 -6.71 8.68
N ARG A 31 2.78 -6.49 9.71
CA ARG A 31 2.33 -6.51 11.11
C ARG A 31 1.35 -5.39 11.41
N GLU A 32 1.65 -4.17 10.98
CA GLU A 32 0.75 -3.00 11.15
C GLU A 32 -0.60 -3.21 10.43
N MET A 33 -0.58 -3.86 9.27
CA MET A 33 -1.78 -4.19 8.49
C MET A 33 -2.54 -5.43 9.00
N GLY A 34 -2.03 -6.14 10.02
CA GLY A 34 -2.60 -7.42 10.46
C GLY A 34 -2.54 -8.51 9.38
N GLU A 35 -1.57 -8.42 8.48
CA GLU A 35 -1.37 -9.27 7.31
C GLU A 35 -0.11 -10.14 7.42
N THR A 36 -0.01 -11.14 6.55
CA THR A 36 1.20 -11.96 6.46
C THR A 36 2.19 -11.37 5.46
N SER A 37 3.48 -11.65 5.64
CA SER A 37 4.51 -11.29 4.64
C SER A 37 4.23 -11.93 3.28
N ALA A 38 3.55 -13.09 3.24
CA ALA A 38 3.11 -13.72 2.01
C ALA A 38 2.01 -12.90 1.30
N THR A 39 1.07 -12.32 2.05
CA THR A 39 0.06 -11.41 1.49
C THR A 39 0.73 -10.19 0.85
N ILE A 40 1.65 -9.53 1.56
CA ILE A 40 2.37 -8.36 1.03
C ILE A 40 3.18 -8.73 -0.22
N SER A 41 3.91 -9.86 -0.19
CA SER A 41 4.65 -10.34 -1.36
C SER A 41 3.73 -10.61 -2.56
N ARG A 42 2.52 -11.13 -2.32
CA ARG A 42 1.52 -11.34 -3.38
C ARG A 42 1.05 -10.01 -3.97
N LEU A 43 0.71 -9.03 -3.14
CA LEU A 43 0.35 -7.68 -3.59
C LEU A 43 1.45 -7.05 -4.46
N LEU A 44 2.72 -7.23 -4.07
CA LEU A 44 3.88 -6.69 -4.78
C LEU A 44 4.21 -7.40 -6.11
N ARG A 45 3.97 -8.72 -6.21
CA ARG A 45 4.37 -9.53 -7.38
C ARG A 45 3.26 -9.68 -8.42
N SER A 46 2.02 -9.82 -7.97
CA SER A 46 0.90 -10.17 -8.87
C SER A 46 0.14 -8.97 -9.40
N GLY A 47 0.49 -7.75 -8.96
CA GLY A 47 -0.32 -6.56 -9.26
C GLY A 47 -1.74 -6.69 -8.71
N GLN A 48 -1.94 -7.54 -7.71
CA GLN A 48 -3.25 -7.79 -7.13
C GLN A 48 -3.80 -6.51 -6.51
N ARG A 49 -5.07 -6.22 -6.82
CA ARG A 49 -5.82 -5.12 -6.24
C ARG A 49 -5.97 -5.30 -4.74
N LEU A 50 -5.91 -4.19 -4.00
CA LEU A 50 -6.26 -4.21 -2.59
C LEU A 50 -7.72 -4.62 -2.42
N THR A 51 -7.96 -5.49 -1.45
CA THR A 51 -9.32 -5.83 -1.05
C THR A 51 -9.96 -4.66 -0.27
N ALA A 52 -11.29 -4.62 -0.22
CA ALA A 52 -12.02 -3.62 0.57
C ALA A 52 -11.59 -3.61 2.05
N LYS A 53 -11.32 -4.79 2.62
CA LYS A 53 -10.79 -4.93 3.98
C LYS A 53 -9.45 -4.22 4.15
N GLN A 54 -8.53 -4.39 3.19
CA GLN A 54 -7.21 -3.77 3.25
C GLN A 54 -7.31 -2.25 3.08
N ILE A 55 -8.18 -1.77 2.19
CA ILE A 55 -8.42 -0.33 2.02
C ILE A 55 -8.98 0.29 3.31
N LEU A 56 -9.96 -0.38 3.94
CA LEU A 56 -10.54 0.09 5.20
C LEU A 56 -9.49 0.11 6.33
N HIS A 57 -8.69 -0.95 6.46
CA HIS A 57 -7.63 -1.01 7.46
C HIS A 57 -6.60 0.12 7.25
N ILE A 58 -6.21 0.38 5.99
CA ILE A 58 -5.29 1.48 5.69
C ILE A 58 -5.91 2.84 6.06
N HIS A 59 -7.19 3.03 5.79
CA HIS A 59 -7.91 4.23 6.18
C HIS A 59 -7.94 4.42 7.70
N GLU A 60 -8.32 3.40 8.45
CA GLU A 60 -8.48 3.48 9.90
C GLU A 60 -7.14 3.58 10.63
N TYR A 61 -6.13 2.81 10.21
CA TYR A 61 -4.86 2.70 10.93
C TYR A 61 -3.86 3.78 10.54
N PHE A 62 -3.76 4.11 9.25
CA PHE A 62 -2.82 5.11 8.74
C PHE A 62 -3.47 6.48 8.54
N GLY A 63 -4.79 6.61 8.74
CA GLY A 63 -5.50 7.88 8.64
C GLY A 63 -5.66 8.41 7.20
N MET A 64 -5.41 7.57 6.19
CA MET A 64 -5.46 7.97 4.78
C MET A 64 -6.89 8.01 4.25
N ASN A 65 -7.21 8.94 3.36
CA ASN A 65 -8.52 8.94 2.69
C ASN A 65 -8.66 7.75 1.72
N VAL A 66 -9.83 7.10 1.68
CA VAL A 66 -10.13 6.01 0.73
C VAL A 66 -9.87 6.39 -0.73
N GLN A 67 -10.19 7.63 -1.12
CA GLN A 67 -9.90 8.13 -2.48
C GLN A 67 -8.39 8.23 -2.72
N GLU A 68 -7.63 8.74 -1.77
CA GLU A 68 -6.17 8.82 -1.87
C GLU A 68 -5.54 7.42 -1.99
N ILE A 69 -6.04 6.44 -1.23
CA ILE A 69 -5.60 5.04 -1.31
C ILE A 69 -5.85 4.47 -2.71
N ARG A 70 -7.01 4.75 -3.30
CA ARG A 70 -7.38 4.31 -4.66
C ARG A 70 -6.51 4.96 -5.72
N GLU A 71 -6.32 6.27 -5.63
CA GLU A 71 -5.46 7.02 -6.54
C GLU A 71 -4.04 6.50 -6.50
N ARG A 72 -3.42 6.39 -5.32
CA ARG A 72 -2.04 5.91 -5.16
C ARG A 72 -1.87 4.45 -5.56
N SER A 73 -2.88 3.61 -5.31
CA SER A 73 -2.82 2.19 -5.70
C SER A 73 -3.18 1.92 -7.16
N GLY A 74 -3.61 2.94 -7.92
CA GLY A 74 -4.05 2.80 -9.31
C GLY A 74 -5.39 2.09 -9.47
N GLN A 75 -6.22 2.09 -8.42
CA GLN A 75 -7.53 1.44 -8.39
C GLN A 75 -8.66 2.46 -8.56
N TYR A 76 -8.72 3.02 -9.76
CA TYR A 76 -9.89 3.77 -10.23
C TYR A 76 -11.03 2.77 -10.49
N ASP A 77 -12.26 3.14 -10.12
CA ASP A 77 -13.48 2.45 -10.56
C ASP A 77 -13.77 2.79 -12.04
#